data_AF-A0A7V7CT99-F1
#
_entry.id   AF-A0A7V7CT99-F1
#
_cell.length_a   1.000
_cell.length_b   1.000
_cell.length_c   1.000
_cell.angle_alpha   90.00
_cell.angle_beta   90.00
_cell.angle_gamma   90.00
#
_symmetry.space_group_name_H-M   'P 1'
#
loop_
_entity.id
_entity.type
_entity.pdbx_description
1 polymer ?
#
loop_
_entity_poly.entity_id
_entity_poly.type
_entity_poly.pdbx_seq_one_letter_code
_entity_poly.pdbx_strand_id
1 'polypeptide(L)' 'MKLVDTTKENGFNDLHMSRLLVHDSPYFKILNFNFKAGQQLPIHHHDLEGQVSIA' A
#
# COMPACT_ATOMS: atom_id res chain seq x y z
N MET A 1 1.72 6.45 -18.87
CA MET A 1 1.22 5.29 -18.10
C MET A 1 2.44 4.49 -17.65
N LYS A 2 2.62 4.30 -16.34
CA LYS A 2 3.74 3.52 -15.78
C LYS A 2 3.21 2.15 -15.36
N LEU A 3 3.87 1.08 -15.78
CA LEU A 3 3.61 -0.27 -15.29
C LEU A 3 4.54 -0.53 -14.11
N VAL A 4 4.00 -1.03 -13.00
CA VAL A 4 4.77 -1.41 -11.80
C VAL A 4 4.45 -2.86 -11.49
N ASP A 5 5.48 -3.71 -11.52
CA ASP A 5 5.37 -5.11 -11.11
C ASP A 5 5.60 -5.20 -9.59
N THR A 6 4.51 -5.16 -8.83
CA THR A 6 4.56 -5.11 -7.36
C THR A 6 5.20 -6.36 -6.73
N THR A 7 5.23 -7.49 -7.45
CA THR A 7 5.86 -8.72 -6.96
C THR A 7 7.38 -8.68 -7.03
N LYS A 8 7.94 -7.87 -7.94
CA LYS A 8 9.39 -7.65 -8.06
C LYS A 8 9.85 -6.40 -7.29
N GLU A 9 9.03 -5.38 -7.28
CA GLU A 9 9.36 -4.05 -6.74
C GLU A 9 9.09 -3.92 -5.24
N ASN A 10 8.21 -4.77 -4.67
CA ASN A 10 7.96 -4.80 -3.24
C ASN A 10 8.33 -6.16 -2.64
N GLY A 11 9.10 -6.14 -1.55
CA GLY A 11 9.49 -7.34 -0.81
C GLY A 11 8.54 -7.65 0.34
N PHE A 12 8.97 -8.54 1.22
CA PHE A 12 8.35 -8.78 2.53
C PHE A 12 9.28 -8.30 3.63
N ASN A 13 8.73 -7.94 4.79
CA ASN A 13 9.49 -7.57 5.98
C ASN A 13 9.09 -8.49 7.14
N ASP A 14 10.02 -8.78 8.06
CA ASP A 14 9.79 -9.68 9.20
C ASP A 14 9.03 -9.02 10.36
N LEU A 15 9.19 -7.72 10.57
CA LEU A 15 8.64 -6.99 11.70
C LEU A 15 7.22 -6.46 11.43
N HIS A 16 6.95 -5.99 10.21
CA HIS A 16 5.66 -5.43 9.82
C HIS A 16 5.38 -5.65 8.33
N MET A 17 4.19 -5.28 7.84
CA MET A 17 3.89 -5.33 6.41
C MET A 17 4.84 -4.40 5.64
N SER A 18 5.31 -4.82 4.47
CA SER A 18 6.05 -3.89 3.60
C SER A 18 5.07 -2.93 2.93
N ARG A 19 5.54 -1.74 2.55
CA ARG A 19 4.74 -0.72 1.85
C ARG A 19 5.53 -0.15 0.69
N LEU A 20 4.91 -0.16 -0.49
CA LEU A 20 5.43 0.48 -1.70
C LEU A 20 4.48 1.60 -2.14
N LEU A 21 5.04 2.80 -2.41
CA LEU A 21 4.33 3.87 -3.11
C LEU A 21 4.38 3.61 -4.62
N VAL A 22 3.26 3.16 -5.18
CA VAL A 22 3.16 2.79 -6.59
C VAL A 22 2.95 4.02 -7.46
N HIS A 23 2.12 4.95 -7.00
CA HIS A 23 1.76 6.17 -7.71
C HIS A 23 1.37 7.28 -6.74
N ASP A 24 1.75 8.52 -7.05
CA ASP A 24 1.39 9.72 -6.31
C ASP A 24 1.04 10.84 -7.29
N SER A 25 -0.17 11.38 -7.21
CA SER A 25 -0.61 12.53 -7.98
C SER A 25 -1.65 13.35 -7.20
N PRO A 26 -2.04 14.54 -7.70
CA PRO A 26 -3.09 15.35 -7.06
C PRO A 26 -4.45 14.67 -6.93
N TYR A 27 -4.69 13.60 -7.69
CA TYR A 27 -5.99 12.92 -7.74
C TYR A 27 -6.00 11.60 -6.96
N PHE A 28 -4.90 10.84 -7.01
CA PHE A 28 -4.83 9.53 -6.39
C PHE A 28 -3.44 9.22 -5.87
N LYS A 29 -3.43 8.52 -4.73
CA LYS A 29 -2.26 7.84 -4.20
C LYS A 29 -2.53 6.34 -4.20
N ILE A 30 -1.66 5.57 -4.85
CA ILE A 30 -1.76 4.11 -4.91
C ILE A 30 -0.62 3.51 -4.09
N LEU A 31 -0.99 2.69 -3.10
CA LEU A 31 -0.06 1.96 -2.24
C LEU A 31 -0.24 0.45 -2.46
N ASN A 32 0.86 -0.28 -2.42
CA ASN A 32 0.87 -1.73 -2.32
C ASN A 32 1.43 -2.15 -0.96
N PHE A 33 0.81 -3.16 -0.36
CA PHE A 33 1.24 -3.75 0.91
C PHE A 33 1.44 -5.26 0.72
N ASN A 34 2.58 -5.79 1.15
CA ASN A 34 2.80 -7.24 1.22
C ASN A 34 2.87 -7.67 2.68
N PHE A 35 2.18 -8.77 2.98
CA PHE A 35 2.06 -9.32 4.33
C PHE A 35 2.70 -10.70 4.36
N LYS A 36 3.59 -10.94 5.32
CA LYS A 36 3.89 -12.33 5.72
C LYS A 36 2.70 -12.89 6.49
N ALA A 37 2.61 -14.22 6.58
CA ALA A 37 1.56 -14.89 7.33
C ALA A 37 1.47 -14.33 8.77
N GLY A 38 0.26 -13.97 9.19
CA GLY A 38 0.00 -13.39 10.52
C GLY A 38 0.18 -11.88 10.64
N GLN A 39 0.83 -11.22 9.67
CA GLN A 39 0.88 -9.75 9.64
C GLN A 39 -0.46 -9.17 9.20
N GLN A 40 -0.74 -7.95 9.67
CA GLN A 40 -2.00 -7.26 9.44
C GLN A 40 -1.77 -5.80 9.13
N LEU A 41 -2.74 -5.18 8.46
CA LEU A 41 -2.89 -3.73 8.41
C LEU A 41 -3.87 -3.35 9.52
N PRO A 42 -3.42 -2.74 10.63
CA PRO A 42 -4.32 -2.37 11.70
C PRO A 42 -5.41 -1.42 11.22
N ILE A 43 -6.59 -1.54 11.82
CA ILE A 43 -7.69 -0.60 11.61
C ILE A 43 -7.20 0.81 11.94
N HIS A 44 -7.44 1.73 11.03
CA HIS A 44 -7.08 3.14 11.18
C HIS A 44 -8.08 4.00 10.39
N HIS A 45 -8.05 5.30 10.62
CA HIS A 45 -8.87 6.28 9.91
C HIS A 45 -7.97 7.41 9.39
N HIS A 46 -8.50 8.19 8.45
CA HIS A 46 -7.86 9.39 7.95
C HIS A 46 -8.87 10.53 7.97
N ASP A 47 -8.42 11.71 8.37
CA ASP A 47 -9.17 12.96 8.24
C ASP A 47 -8.77 13.62 6.91
N LEU A 48 -9.48 13.29 5.84
CA LEU A 48 -9.22 13.77 4.49
C LEU A 48 -10.52 13.98 3.70
N GLU A 49 -10.51 14.92 2.75
CA GLU A 49 -11.67 15.25 1.92
C GLU A 49 -12.00 14.16 0.86
N GLY A 50 -11.12 13.17 0.71
CA GLY A 50 -11.24 12.08 -0.26
C GLY A 50 -11.85 10.79 0.29
N GLN A 51 -11.71 9.71 -0.48
CA GLN A 51 -12.12 8.37 -0.08
C GLN A 51 -10.91 7.45 -0.01
N VAL A 52 -10.93 6.55 0.97
CA VAL A 52 -9.97 5.45 1.08
C VAL A 52 -10.67 4.17 0.65
N SER A 53 -10.02 3.39 -0.22
CA SER A 53 -10.48 2.09 -0.65
C SER A 53 -9.34 1.07 -0.52
N ILE A 54 -9.68 -0.13 -0.05
CA ILE A 54 -8.80 -1.30 0.06
C ILE A 54 -9.53 -2.46 -0.62
N ALA A 55 -8.82 -3.19 -1.49
CA ALA A 55 -9.31 -4.33 -2.25
C ALA A 55 -8.35 -5.52 -2.13
#